data_AF-A0A353U113-F1
#
_entry.id   AF-A0A353U113-F1
#
_cell.length_a   1.000
_cell.length_b   1.000
_cell.length_c   1.000
_cell.angle_alpha   90.00
_cell.angle_beta   90.00
_cell.angle_gamma   90.00
#
_symmetry.space_group_name_H-M   'P 1'
#
loop_
_entity.id
_entity.type
_entity.pdbx_description
1 polymer ?
#
loop_
_entity_poly.entity_id
_entity_poly.type
_entity_poly.pdbx_seq_one_letter_code
_entity_poly.pdbx_strand_id
1 'polypeptide(L)'
;MQTIRVSGGVLREAEIRYTEGKNLKYYVSRSGGYTQSARKGRAYVLYANGDVETKGSFLFFSSSPKIEPGAEIVVPEKVEVGSLSPGERISILSTVVSMAAIVITAISRF
;
A
#
# COMPACT_ATOMS: atom_id res chain seq x y z
N MET A 1 28.13 -15.63 2.54
CA MET A 1 27.52 -14.42 3.15
C MET A 1 26.04 -14.45 2.80
N GLN A 2 25.15 -14.19 3.76
CA GLN A 2 23.71 -14.15 3.47
C GLN A 2 23.27 -12.70 3.21
N THR A 3 22.45 -12.51 2.18
CA THR A 3 21.94 -11.21 1.74
C THR A 3 20.42 -11.19 1.79
N ILE A 4 19.88 -9.98 1.81
CA ILE A 4 18.47 -9.67 1.66
C ILE A 4 18.35 -8.84 0.40
N ARG A 5 17.44 -9.23 -0.48
CA ARG A 5 17.10 -8.44 -1.66
C ARG A 5 16.05 -7.40 -1.30
N VAL A 6 16.20 -6.16 -1.76
CA VAL A 6 15.18 -5.12 -1.60
C VAL A 6 14.78 -4.63 -2.98
N SER A 7 13.49 -4.70 -3.31
CA SER A 7 12.94 -4.44 -4.64
C SER A 7 11.64 -3.62 -4.62
N GLY A 8 11.29 -3.05 -5.77
CA GLY A 8 10.07 -2.27 -6.00
C GLY A 8 10.23 -0.77 -5.72
N GLY A 9 9.27 -0.18 -4.99
CA GLY A 9 9.16 1.25 -4.64
C GLY A 9 10.21 1.76 -3.65
N VAL A 10 11.48 1.48 -3.93
CA VAL A 10 12.67 1.98 -3.24
C VAL A 10 13.54 2.77 -4.22
N LEU A 11 14.35 3.71 -3.73
CA LEU A 11 15.15 4.56 -4.63
C LEU A 11 16.11 3.75 -5.50
N ARG A 12 16.67 2.68 -4.96
CA ARG A 12 17.55 1.77 -5.68
C ARG A 12 17.36 0.34 -5.19
N GLU A 13 17.04 -0.56 -6.10
CA GLU A 13 17.06 -1.99 -5.79
C GLU A 13 18.49 -2.45 -5.49
N ALA A 14 18.66 -3.16 -4.38
CA ALA A 14 19.97 -3.58 -3.92
C ALA A 14 19.89 -4.84 -3.07
N GLU A 15 20.97 -5.62 -3.11
CA GLU A 15 21.22 -6.69 -2.15
C GLU A 15 22.02 -6.15 -0.98
N ILE A 16 21.45 -6.28 0.21
CA ILE A 16 22.03 -5.76 1.44
C ILE A 16 22.43 -6.95 2.31
N ARG A 17 23.60 -6.88 2.94
CA ARG A 17 24.05 -7.90 3.89
C ARG A 17 23.03 -8.07 5.02
N TYR A 18 22.64 -9.32 5.30
CA TYR A 18 21.79 -9.63 6.44
C TYR A 18 22.48 -9.22 7.76
N THR A 19 21.73 -8.54 8.62
CA THR A 19 22.14 -8.19 9.97
C THR A 19 21.03 -8.58 10.94
N GLU A 20 21.38 -9.38 11.94
CA GLU A 20 20.46 -9.88 12.95
C GLU A 20 19.79 -8.74 13.73
N GLY A 21 18.51 -8.92 14.08
CA GLY A 21 17.71 -7.92 14.82
C GLY A 21 17.34 -6.66 14.02
N LYS A 22 17.73 -6.56 12.75
CA LYS A 22 17.31 -5.44 11.89
C LYS A 22 15.93 -5.69 11.30
N ASN A 23 15.10 -4.66 11.34
CA ASN A 23 13.75 -4.68 10.83
C ASN A 23 13.69 -4.26 9.35
N LEU A 24 12.52 -4.43 8.73
CA LEU A 24 12.25 -4.02 7.35
C LEU A 24 12.67 -2.57 7.05
N LYS A 25 12.41 -1.64 7.98
CA LYS A 25 12.76 -0.21 7.81
C LYS A 25 14.27 0.00 7.64
N TYR A 26 15.10 -0.76 8.34
CA TYR A 26 16.55 -0.68 8.21
C TYR A 26 17.01 -0.99 6.78
N TYR A 27 16.50 -2.09 6.21
CA TYR A 27 16.89 -2.53 4.86
C TYR A 27 16.36 -1.58 3.79
N VAL A 28 15.12 -1.09 3.92
CA VAL A 28 14.61 -0.05 3.01
C VAL A 28 15.39 1.26 3.14
N SER A 29 15.86 1.62 4.33
CA SER A 29 16.73 2.81 4.46
C SER A 29 18.06 2.62 3.75
N ARG A 30 18.60 1.40 3.71
CA ARG A 30 19.86 1.08 3.03
C ARG A 30 19.72 1.08 1.50
N SER A 31 18.50 0.90 0.97
CA SER A 31 18.18 1.06 -0.45
C SER A 31 17.90 2.51 -0.86
N GLY A 32 18.27 3.48 -0.02
CA GLY A 32 18.02 4.92 -0.24
C GLY A 32 16.67 5.41 0.27
N GLY A 33 15.85 4.54 0.88
CA GLY A 33 14.50 4.86 1.31
C GLY A 33 13.44 4.56 0.25
N TYR A 34 12.23 5.03 0.52
CA TYR A 34 11.06 4.81 -0.31
C TYR A 34 10.97 5.83 -1.45
N THR A 35 10.48 5.42 -2.62
CA THR A 35 10.10 6.34 -3.70
C THR A 35 8.82 7.12 -3.34
N GLN A 36 8.51 8.17 -4.12
CA GLN A 36 7.24 8.90 -3.98
C GLN A 36 6.02 8.03 -4.34
N SER A 37 6.20 7.14 -5.33
CA SER A 37 5.22 6.15 -5.76
C SER A 37 5.05 5.00 -4.76
N ALA A 38 5.86 4.86 -3.71
CA ALA A 38 5.82 3.67 -2.85
C ALA A 38 4.55 3.52 -1.98
N ARG A 39 3.94 2.33 -1.96
CA ARG A 39 2.92 1.91 -0.97
C ARG A 39 3.59 1.33 0.28
N LYS A 40 4.15 2.21 1.11
CA LYS A 40 4.84 1.85 2.37
C LYS A 40 4.02 0.95 3.31
N GLY A 41 2.71 1.15 3.35
CA GLY A 41 1.79 0.36 4.20
C GLY A 41 1.48 -1.06 3.71
N ARG A 42 1.96 -1.43 2.52
CA ARG A 42 1.77 -2.75 1.91
C ARG A 42 3.10 -3.43 1.59
N ALA A 43 4.19 -2.97 2.19
CA ALA A 43 5.47 -3.65 2.08
C ALA A 43 5.40 -5.02 2.76
N TYR A 44 5.97 -6.03 2.12
CA TYR A 44 5.97 -7.41 2.59
C TYR A 44 7.35 -8.04 2.41
N VAL A 45 7.56 -9.14 3.11
CA VAL A 45 8.76 -9.97 3.09
C VAL A 45 8.38 -11.29 2.45
N LEU A 46 9.08 -11.65 1.38
CA LEU A 46 9.04 -12.95 0.75
C LEU A 46 10.22 -13.77 1.29
N TYR A 47 9.94 -14.85 1.98
CA TYR A 47 10.97 -15.70 2.56
C TYR A 47 11.48 -16.73 1.55
N ALA A 48 12.65 -17.30 1.82
CA ALA A 48 13.30 -18.27 0.92
C ALA A 48 12.47 -19.56 0.72
N ASN A 49 11.57 -19.88 1.65
CA ASN A 49 10.64 -21.00 1.55
C ASN A 49 9.36 -20.68 0.75
N GLY A 50 9.18 -19.43 0.30
CA GLY A 50 8.01 -18.96 -0.44
C GLY A 50 6.91 -18.35 0.42
N ASP A 51 7.06 -18.34 1.75
CA ASP A 51 6.09 -17.69 2.64
C ASP A 51 6.15 -16.17 2.48
N VAL A 52 5.01 -15.51 2.73
CA VAL A 52 4.88 -14.06 2.64
C VAL A 52 4.33 -13.49 3.93
N GLU A 53 5.06 -12.56 4.54
CA GLU A 53 4.59 -11.81 5.70
C GLU A 53 4.53 -10.31 5.43
N THR A 54 3.46 -9.66 5.91
CA THR A 54 3.27 -8.22 5.80
C THR A 54 3.38 -7.55 7.15
N LYS A 55 3.67 -6.23 7.15
CA LYS A 55 3.54 -5.42 8.34
C LYS A 55 2.08 -5.42 8.84
N GLY A 56 1.90 -5.76 10.11
CA GLY A 56 0.61 -5.72 10.80
C GLY A 56 0.46 -4.44 11.64
N SER A 57 -0.76 -3.92 11.72
CA SER A 57 -1.11 -2.88 12.69
C SER A 57 -2.38 -3.30 13.41
N PHE A 58 -2.34 -3.33 14.73
CA PHE A 58 -3.52 -3.56 15.56
C PHE A 58 -3.66 -2.42 16.56
N LEU A 59 -4.77 -1.69 16.46
CA LEU A 59 -5.12 -0.53 17.29
C LEU A 59 -4.03 0.56 17.29
N PHE A 60 -3.09 0.53 18.24
CA PHE A 60 -1.96 1.47 18.37
C PHE A 60 -0.58 0.79 18.25
N PHE A 61 -0.52 -0.53 18.09
CA PHE A 61 0.73 -1.28 17.99
C PHE A 61 0.98 -1.70 16.55
N SER A 62 2.15 -1.32 16.02
CA SER A 62 2.61 -1.78 14.71
C SER A 62 3.63 -2.90 14.89
N SER A 63 3.35 -4.08 14.35
CA SER A 63 4.30 -5.20 14.31
C SER A 63 4.95 -5.25 12.95
N SER A 64 6.28 -5.37 12.93
CA SER A 64 7.05 -5.58 11.68
C SER A 64 7.48 -7.05 11.60
N PRO A 65 7.38 -7.68 10.42
CA PRO A 65 7.84 -9.05 10.23
C PRO A 65 9.33 -9.17 10.56
N LYS A 66 9.73 -10.34 11.04
CA LYS A 66 11.14 -10.66 11.28
C LYS A 66 11.81 -10.86 9.92
N ILE A 67 13.03 -10.35 9.76
CA ILE A 67 13.76 -10.56 8.51
C ILE A 67 14.69 -11.75 8.68
N GLU A 68 14.62 -12.68 7.75
CA GLU A 68 15.46 -13.88 7.71
C GLU A 68 16.45 -13.81 6.55
N PRO A 69 17.64 -14.41 6.68
CA PRO A 69 18.63 -14.39 5.61
C PRO A 69 18.12 -15.08 4.33
N GLY A 70 18.39 -14.48 3.17
CA GLY A 70 17.89 -14.98 1.88
C GLY A 70 16.45 -14.54 1.55
N ALA A 71 15.80 -13.77 2.42
CA ALA A 71 14.50 -13.18 2.11
C ALA A 71 14.61 -11.99 1.14
N GLU A 72 13.49 -11.68 0.50
CA GLU A 72 13.28 -10.51 -0.35
C GLU A 72 12.25 -9.57 0.28
N ILE A 73 12.60 -8.30 0.41
CA ILE A 73 11.70 -7.24 0.84
C ILE A 73 11.15 -6.56 -0.41
N VAL A 74 9.85 -6.69 -0.63
CA VAL A 74 9.17 -6.07 -1.76
C VAL A 74 8.35 -4.89 -1.27
N VAL A 75 8.63 -3.72 -1.82
CA VAL A 75 7.83 -2.51 -1.60
C VAL A 75 6.96 -2.30 -2.84
N PRO A 76 5.65 -2.52 -2.79
CA PRO A 76 4.81 -2.29 -3.95
C PRO A 76 4.70 -0.79 -4.26
N GLU A 77 4.46 -0.47 -5.52
CA GLU A 77 4.09 0.89 -5.93
C GLU A 77 2.61 1.16 -5.71
N LYS A 78 2.26 2.44 -5.60
CA LYS A 78 0.90 2.94 -5.60
C LYS A 78 0.35 2.78 -6.99
N VAL A 79 -0.52 1.80 -7.15
CA VAL A 79 -1.50 1.83 -8.23
C VAL A 79 -2.39 3.04 -7.99
N GLU A 80 -2.36 3.99 -8.93
CA GLU A 80 -3.33 5.07 -9.01
C GLU A 80 -4.70 4.45 -9.31
N VAL A 81 -5.43 4.11 -8.25
CA VAL A 81 -6.86 3.83 -8.36
C VAL A 81 -7.49 5.20 -8.59
N GLY A 82 -7.92 5.45 -9.82
CA GLY A 82 -8.57 6.71 -10.19
C GLY A 82 -9.73 6.98 -9.23
N SER A 83 -9.60 8.02 -8.41
CA SER A 83 -10.75 8.54 -7.68
C SER A 83 -11.68 9.22 -8.66
N LEU A 84 -12.98 9.20 -8.40
CA LEU A 84 -13.96 9.93 -9.20
C LEU A 84 -13.53 11.40 -9.33
N SER A 85 -13.42 11.88 -10.57
CA SER A 85 -13.15 13.28 -10.84
C SER A 85 -14.27 14.17 -10.28
N PRO A 86 -14.02 15.47 -10.03
CA PRO A 86 -15.07 16.38 -9.59
C PRO A 86 -16.30 16.38 -10.51
N GLY A 87 -16.10 16.24 -11.83
CA GLY A 87 -17.19 16.15 -12.81
C GLY A 87 -18.01 14.87 -12.67
N GLU A 88 -17.36 13.71 -12.51
CA GLU A 88 -18.06 12.44 -12.28
C GLU A 88 -18.86 12.48 -10.98
N ARG A 89 -18.31 13.07 -9.92
CA ARG A 89 -19.03 13.25 -8.65
C ARG A 89 -20.28 14.11 -8.82
N ILE A 90 -20.19 15.21 -9.55
CA ILE A 90 -21.34 16.09 -9.84
C ILE A 90 -22.38 15.33 -10.67
N SER A 91 -21.96 14.56 -11.66
CA SER A 91 -22.89 13.78 -12.50
C SER A 91 -23.69 12.78 -11.67
N ILE A 92 -23.03 12.00 -10.80
CA ILE A 92 -23.69 11.03 -9.91
C ILE A 92 -24.65 11.75 -8.96
N LEU A 93 -24.21 12.85 -8.34
CA LEU A 93 -25.07 13.66 -7.46
C LEU A 93 -26.29 14.20 -8.20
N SER A 94 -26.13 14.68 -9.43
CA SER A 94 -27.22 15.23 -10.23
C SER A 94 -28.27 14.17 -10.59
N THR A 95 -27.85 12.94 -10.90
CA THR A 95 -28.77 11.83 -11.13
C THR A 95 -29.54 11.48 -9.86
N VAL A 96 -28.88 11.44 -8.70
CA VAL A 96 -29.54 11.18 -7.41
C VAL A 96 -30.54 12.28 -7.07
N VAL A 97 -30.17 13.55 -7.27
CA VAL A 97 -31.05 14.71 -7.05
C VAL A 97 -32.25 14.68 -8.00
N SER A 98 -32.04 14.34 -9.27
CA SER A 98 -33.11 14.26 -10.26
C SER A 98 -34.12 13.16 -9.91
N MET A 99 -33.63 11.99 -9.49
CA MET A 99 -34.49 10.91 -9.00
C MET A 99 -35.30 11.34 -7.77
N ALA A 100 -34.66 12.01 -6.81
CA ALA A 100 -35.35 12.52 -5.63
C ALA A 100 -36.42 13.56 -6.00
N ALA A 101 -36.12 14.48 -6.92
CA ALA A 101 -37.06 15.48 -7.39
C ALA A 101 -38.30 14.87 -8.07
N ILE A 102 -38.12 13.80 -8.86
CA ILE A 102 -39.24 13.06 -9.46
C ILE A 102 -40.14 12.47 -8.36
N VAL A 103 -39.55 11.84 -7.35
CA VAL A 103 -40.31 11.25 -6.22
C VAL A 103 -41.05 12.33 -5.44
N ILE A 104 -40.38 13.43 -5.09
CA ILE A 104 -40.99 14.57 -4.38
C ILE A 104 -42.17 15.13 -5.19
N THR A 105 -41.97 15.32 -6.50
CA THR A 105 -43.01 15.86 -7.39
C THR A 105 -44.22 14.91 -7.52
N ALA A 106 -43.99 13.60 -7.53
CA ALA A 106 -45.05 12.60 -7.56
C ALA A 106 -45.89 12.61 -6.26
N ILE A 107 -45.25 12.78 -5.10
CA ILE A 107 -45.95 12.89 -3.82
C ILE A 107 -46.71 14.21 -3.71
N SER A 108 -46.14 15.33 -4.15
CA SER A 108 -46.76 16.65 -4.04
C SER A 108 -47.93 16.90 -5.00
N ARG A 109 -48.15 16.01 -5.97
CA ARG A 109 -49.27 16.08 -6.94
C ARG A 109 -50.50 15.29 -6.51
N PHE A 110 -50.41 14.50 -5.44
CA PHE A 110 -51.54 13.90 -4.74
C PHE A 110 -52.04 14.86 -3.65
#